data_AF-A0A670ZPL4-F1
#
_entry.id   AF-A0A670ZPL4-F1
#
_cell.length_a   1.000
_cell.length_b   1.000
_cell.length_c   1.000
_cell.angle_alpha   90.00
_cell.angle_beta   90.00
_cell.angle_gamma   90.00
#
_symmetry.space_group_name_H-M   'P 1'
#
loop_
_entity.id
_entity.type
_entity.pdbx_description
1 polymer ?
#
loop_
_entity_poly.entity_id
_entity_poly.type
_entity_poly.pdbx_seq_one_letter_code
_entity_poly.pdbx_strand_id
1 'polypeptide(L)'
;LGGTSARQGMSPLAVFFLAICVGVAFALEDPTMPPDYNKTEEGASLFADAYNTTGETIFSQSMFANWNYNTNLTDREAQHLQIMASLKEQNFTELWGKKAKENYGNIWQNFSDPQLKKIISSIQILGPSNLPVKKREQVRISILEIWVNSEVSMRKKRF
;
A
#
# COMPACT_ATOMS: atom_id res chain seq x y z
N LEU A 1 -42.20 50.50 -2.38
CA LEU A 1 -42.05 49.36 -1.45
C LEU A 1 -42.00 48.11 -2.33
N GLY A 2 -40.87 47.65 -2.90
CA GLY A 2 -39.57 47.33 -2.27
C GLY A 2 -39.72 46.06 -1.42
N GLY A 3 -39.16 44.89 -1.74
CA GLY A 3 -38.32 44.47 -2.84
C GLY A 3 -38.38 42.93 -2.98
N THR A 4 -38.17 42.42 -4.19
CA THR A 4 -38.08 40.98 -4.46
C THR A 4 -36.63 40.54 -4.40
N SER A 5 -36.37 39.58 -3.51
CA SER A 5 -35.10 38.94 -3.27
C SER A 5 -34.59 38.27 -4.55
N ALA A 6 -33.48 38.77 -5.10
CA ALA A 6 -32.73 38.11 -6.15
C ALA A 6 -32.03 36.89 -5.56
N ARG A 7 -32.53 35.68 -5.84
CA ARG A 7 -31.75 34.44 -5.70
C ARG A 7 -30.58 34.53 -6.70
N GLN A 8 -29.42 34.96 -6.21
CA GLN A 8 -28.16 34.82 -6.94
C GLN A 8 -27.84 33.33 -7.04
N GLY A 9 -28.22 32.71 -8.15
CA GLY A 9 -27.68 31.41 -8.53
C GLY A 9 -26.20 31.56 -8.83
N MET A 10 -25.37 30.72 -8.22
CA MET A 10 -23.94 30.64 -8.55
C MET A 10 -23.80 30.40 -10.06
N SER A 11 -23.02 31.26 -10.71
CA SER A 11 -22.67 31.13 -12.13
C SER A 11 -22.13 29.72 -12.42
N PRO A 12 -22.54 29.06 -13.53
CA PRO A 12 -21.99 27.76 -13.92
C PRO A 12 -20.47 27.76 -14.00
N LEU A 13 -19.88 28.91 -14.36
CA LEU A 13 -18.43 29.11 -14.37
C LEU A 13 -17.83 29.12 -12.95
N ALA A 14 -18.53 29.68 -11.96
CA ALA A 14 -18.08 29.66 -10.56
C ALA A 14 -18.09 28.24 -9.97
N VAL A 15 -19.06 27.41 -10.36
CA VAL A 15 -19.08 25.97 -10.01
C VAL A 15 -17.93 25.23 -10.68
N PHE A 16 -17.63 25.56 -11.94
CA PHE A 16 -16.51 24.97 -12.68
C PHE A 16 -15.15 25.34 -12.09
N PHE A 17 -14.96 26.59 -11.67
CA PHE A 17 -13.75 27.03 -10.98
C PHE A 17 -13.60 26.38 -9.59
N LEU A 18 -14.71 26.18 -8.85
CA LEU A 18 -14.67 25.47 -7.58
C LEU A 18 -14.31 23.98 -7.75
N ALA A 19 -14.81 23.35 -8.81
CA ALA A 19 -14.46 21.97 -9.17
C ALA A 19 -12.98 21.82 -9.58
N ILE A 20 -12.41 22.82 -10.25
CA ILE A 20 -10.98 22.85 -10.60
C ILE A 20 -10.10 23.07 -9.35
N CYS A 21 -10.52 23.92 -8.40
CA CYS A 21 -9.78 24.11 -7.15
C CYS A 21 -9.79 22.87 -6.24
N VAL A 22 -10.86 22.06 -6.27
CA VAL A 22 -10.92 20.78 -5.54
C VAL A 22 -10.13 19.68 -6.27
N GLY A 23 -10.07 19.72 -7.62
CA GLY A 23 -9.33 18.74 -8.42
C GLY A 23 -7.81 18.84 -8.34
N VAL A 24 -7.25 20.02 -8.03
CA VAL A 24 -5.79 20.24 -7.97
C VAL A 24 -5.22 20.05 -6.55
N ALA A 25 -6.05 20.08 -5.50
CA ALA A 25 -5.60 19.95 -4.11
C ALA A 25 -5.34 18.49 -3.65
N PHE A 26 -5.69 17.49 -4.48
CA PHE A 26 -5.36 16.09 -4.24
C PHE A 26 -4.35 15.56 -5.25
N ALA A 27 -3.27 16.30 -5.48
CA ALA A 27 -1.97 15.61 -5.59
C ALA A 27 -1.54 15.20 -4.17
N LEU A 28 -2.37 14.39 -3.50
CA LEU A 28 -1.96 13.67 -2.29
C LEU A 28 -0.75 12.86 -2.75
N GLU A 29 0.41 13.14 -2.15
CA GLU A 29 1.56 12.26 -2.23
C GLU A 29 1.05 10.82 -2.17
N ASP A 30 1.42 9.99 -3.15
CA ASP A 30 0.98 8.59 -3.18
C ASP A 30 1.25 8.02 -1.78
N PRO A 31 0.21 7.63 -1.01
CA PRO A 31 0.38 7.25 0.39
C PRO A 31 1.34 6.06 0.55
N THR A 32 1.69 5.39 -0.56
CA THR A 32 2.70 4.33 -0.58
C THR A 32 4.15 4.82 -0.56
N MET A 33 4.42 6.10 -0.84
CA MET A 33 5.78 6.66 -0.85
C MET A 33 6.25 7.00 0.57
N PRO A 34 7.46 6.56 0.97
CA PRO A 34 8.02 6.92 2.27
C PRO A 34 8.37 8.41 2.32
N PRO A 35 7.93 9.16 3.35
CA PRO A 35 8.35 10.53 3.56
C PRO A 35 9.86 10.64 3.81
N ASP A 36 10.43 11.81 3.54
CA ASP A 36 11.83 12.09 3.83
C ASP A 36 12.00 12.59 5.28
N TYR A 37 12.68 11.79 6.09
CA TYR A 37 13.07 12.12 7.46
C TYR A 37 14.59 12.27 7.58
N ASN A 38 15.03 12.94 8.63
CA ASN A 38 16.45 13.07 8.95
C ASN A 38 17.11 11.69 9.11
N LYS A 39 18.38 11.59 8.71
CA LYS A 39 19.19 10.37 8.82
C LYS A 39 19.79 10.23 10.24
N THR A 40 18.93 10.31 11.24
CA THR A 40 19.25 10.19 12.68
C THR A 40 18.35 9.13 13.33
N GLU A 41 18.60 8.80 14.60
CA GLU A 41 17.75 7.89 15.36
C GLU A 41 16.33 8.45 15.53
N GLU A 42 16.19 9.75 15.80
CA GLU A 42 14.88 10.42 15.92
C GLU A 42 14.13 10.40 14.59
N GLY A 43 14.83 10.65 13.48
CA GLY A 43 14.24 10.55 12.16
C GLY A 43 13.83 9.12 11.81
N ALA A 44 14.59 8.11 12.25
CA ALA A 44 14.22 6.71 12.09
C ALA A 44 12.97 6.34 12.91
N SER A 45 12.78 6.93 14.09
CA SER A 45 11.56 6.76 14.88
C SER A 45 10.33 7.28 14.12
N LEU A 46 10.41 8.51 13.59
CA LEU A 46 9.33 9.10 12.79
C LEU A 46 9.05 8.28 11.51
N PHE A 47 10.11 7.78 10.87
CA PHE A 47 9.99 6.88 9.73
C PHE A 47 9.28 5.57 10.10
N ALA A 48 9.57 4.99 11.27
CA ALA A 48 8.91 3.78 11.75
C ALA A 48 7.42 4.01 12.04
N ASP A 49 7.05 5.15 12.63
CA ASP A 49 5.65 5.50 12.90
C ASP A 49 4.84 5.68 11.61
N ALA A 50 5.44 6.36 10.62
CA ALA A 50 4.84 6.52 9.31
C ALA A 50 4.71 5.17 8.58
N TYR A 51 5.74 4.31 8.66
CA TYR A 51 5.70 2.96 8.12
C TYR A 51 4.55 2.15 8.73
N ASN A 52 4.36 2.23 10.05
CA ASN A 52 3.30 1.50 10.74
C ASN A 52 1.92 1.94 10.23
N THR A 53 1.66 3.24 10.21
CA THR A 53 0.36 3.81 9.80
C THR A 53 0.01 3.45 8.35
N THR A 54 0.94 3.63 7.42
CA THR A 54 0.73 3.28 6.01
C THR A 54 0.67 1.77 5.82
N GLY A 55 1.58 1.04 6.48
CA GLY A 55 1.69 -0.41 6.41
C GLY A 55 0.41 -1.11 6.85
N GLU A 56 -0.18 -0.73 7.98
CA GLU A 56 -1.45 -1.28 8.47
C GLU A 56 -2.54 -1.23 7.40
N THR A 57 -2.64 -0.11 6.67
CA THR A 57 -3.61 0.05 5.59
C THR A 57 -3.30 -0.86 4.41
N ILE A 58 -2.04 -0.94 3.98
CA ILE A 58 -1.63 -1.73 2.81
C ILE A 58 -1.74 -3.24 3.08
N PHE A 59 -1.23 -3.71 4.22
CA PHE A 59 -1.29 -5.11 4.61
C PHE A 59 -2.73 -5.57 4.86
N SER A 60 -3.57 -4.74 5.49
CA SER A 60 -4.98 -5.10 5.68
C SER A 60 -5.73 -5.22 4.35
N GLN A 61 -5.53 -4.29 3.40
CA GLN A 61 -6.12 -4.38 2.05
C GLN A 61 -5.74 -5.68 1.34
N SER A 62 -4.46 -6.05 1.38
CA SER A 62 -3.95 -7.31 0.82
C SER A 62 -4.57 -8.54 1.48
N MET A 63 -4.64 -8.55 2.82
CA MET A 63 -5.27 -9.64 3.58
C MET A 63 -6.75 -9.79 3.26
N PHE A 64 -7.52 -8.70 3.22
CA PHE A 64 -8.95 -8.76 2.90
C PHE A 64 -9.21 -9.18 1.46
N ALA A 65 -8.40 -8.73 0.49
CA ALA A 65 -8.54 -9.17 -0.89
C ALA A 65 -8.26 -10.68 -1.02
N ASN A 66 -7.21 -11.18 -0.36
CA ASN A 66 -6.89 -12.60 -0.31
C ASN A 66 -7.99 -13.41 0.38
N TRP A 67 -8.53 -12.93 1.50
CA TRP A 67 -9.65 -13.57 2.19
C TRP A 67 -10.88 -13.67 1.29
N ASN A 68 -11.27 -12.56 0.67
CA ASN A 68 -12.43 -12.49 -0.21
C ASN A 68 -12.34 -13.53 -1.32
N TYR A 69 -11.18 -13.61 -1.99
CA TYR A 69 -10.94 -14.65 -2.99
C TYR A 69 -11.00 -16.05 -2.39
N ASN A 70 -10.28 -16.33 -1.29
CA ASN A 70 -10.21 -17.67 -0.70
C ASN A 70 -11.57 -18.21 -0.25
N THR A 71 -12.50 -17.33 0.12
CA THR A 71 -13.89 -17.71 0.46
C THR A 71 -14.76 -18.00 -0.77
N ASN A 72 -14.40 -17.50 -1.95
CA ASN A 72 -15.09 -17.78 -3.21
C ASN A 72 -14.11 -17.88 -4.39
N LEU A 73 -13.58 -19.08 -4.62
CA LEU A 73 -12.55 -19.33 -5.64
C LEU A 73 -12.98 -19.16 -7.09
N THR A 74 -14.28 -19.07 -7.33
CA THR A 74 -14.83 -18.85 -8.67
C THR A 74 -14.98 -17.37 -9.02
N ASP A 75 -14.83 -16.48 -8.03
CA ASP A 75 -14.93 -15.05 -8.24
C ASP A 75 -13.66 -14.52 -8.93
N ARG A 76 -13.81 -14.17 -10.22
CA ARG A 76 -12.73 -13.66 -11.06
C ARG A 76 -12.36 -12.22 -10.71
N GLU A 77 -13.29 -11.43 -10.19
CA GLU A 77 -13.01 -10.08 -9.74
C GLU A 77 -12.17 -10.12 -8.45
N ALA A 78 -12.58 -10.94 -7.48
CA ALA A 78 -11.81 -11.17 -6.27
C ALA A 78 -10.41 -11.74 -6.57
N GLN A 79 -10.29 -12.63 -7.56
CA GLN A 79 -9.02 -13.16 -8.04
C GLN A 79 -8.09 -12.05 -8.54
N HIS A 80 -8.62 -11.13 -9.37
CA HIS A 80 -7.84 -10.02 -9.89
C HIS A 80 -7.45 -9.04 -8.78
N LEU A 81 -8.39 -8.69 -7.90
CA LEU A 81 -8.16 -7.75 -6.80
C LEU A 81 -7.07 -8.23 -5.83
N GLN A 82 -7.02 -9.52 -5.48
CA GLN A 82 -5.97 -10.02 -4.59
C GLN A 82 -4.58 -10.02 -5.22
N ILE A 83 -4.47 -10.26 -6.54
CA ILE A 83 -3.21 -10.11 -7.27
C ILE A 83 -2.75 -8.65 -7.25
N MET A 84 -3.65 -7.71 -7.56
CA MET A 84 -3.35 -6.27 -7.54
C MET A 84 -2.95 -5.78 -6.14
N ALA A 85 -3.69 -6.17 -5.11
CA ALA A 85 -3.39 -5.82 -3.73
C ALA A 85 -2.03 -6.39 -3.29
N SER A 86 -1.69 -7.62 -3.69
CA SER A 86 -0.37 -8.19 -3.41
C SER A 86 0.77 -7.47 -4.14
N LEU A 87 0.56 -7.00 -5.37
CA LEU A 87 1.56 -6.21 -6.09
C LEU A 87 1.76 -4.84 -5.42
N LYS A 88 0.67 -4.22 -4.96
CA LYS A 88 0.72 -2.97 -4.19
C LYS A 88 1.49 -3.14 -2.88
N GLU A 89 1.23 -4.21 -2.14
CA GLU A 89 1.98 -4.57 -0.93
C GLU A 89 3.48 -4.72 -1.23
N GLN A 90 3.84 -5.45 -2.28
CA GLN A 90 5.24 -5.64 -2.67
C GLN A 90 5.91 -4.32 -3.09
N ASN A 91 5.19 -3.43 -3.76
CA ASN A 91 5.68 -2.09 -4.10
C ASN A 91 5.97 -1.27 -2.83
N PHE A 92 5.04 -1.28 -1.88
CA PHE A 92 5.24 -0.65 -0.56
C PHE A 92 6.49 -1.20 0.14
N THR A 93 6.63 -2.53 0.25
CA THR A 93 7.80 -3.17 0.85
C THR A 93 9.11 -2.77 0.15
N GLU A 94 9.12 -2.69 -1.18
CA GLU A 94 10.31 -2.27 -1.93
C GLU A 94 10.69 -0.82 -1.62
N LEU A 95 9.73 0.10 -1.74
CA LEU A 95 9.97 1.54 -1.59
C LEU A 95 10.47 1.86 -0.18
N TRP A 96 9.76 1.37 0.83
CA TRP A 96 10.11 1.60 2.23
C TRP A 96 11.39 0.87 2.61
N GLY A 97 11.58 -0.36 2.14
CA GLY A 97 12.82 -1.11 2.42
C GLY A 97 14.05 -0.49 1.78
N LYS A 98 13.95 0.02 0.55
CA LYS A 98 15.05 0.77 -0.10
C LYS A 98 15.35 2.07 0.63
N LYS A 99 14.33 2.85 0.97
CA LYS A 99 14.51 4.11 1.72
C LYS A 99 15.13 3.85 3.09
N ALA A 100 14.70 2.81 3.81
CA ALA A 100 15.28 2.43 5.10
C ALA A 100 16.76 2.04 4.97
N LYS A 101 17.14 1.28 3.93
CA LYS A 101 18.54 0.94 3.66
C LYS A 101 19.37 2.17 3.35
N GLU A 102 18.85 3.06 2.50
CA GLU A 102 19.54 4.28 2.08
C GLU A 102 19.78 5.24 3.25
N ASN A 103 18.78 5.44 4.09
CA ASN A 103 18.84 6.45 5.15
C ASN A 103 19.45 5.92 6.45
N TYR A 104 19.21 4.65 6.79
CA TYR A 104 19.55 4.10 8.11
C TYR A 104 20.49 2.89 8.05
N GLY A 105 20.79 2.34 6.86
CA GLY A 105 21.54 1.09 6.71
C GLY A 105 22.91 1.07 7.40
N ASN A 106 23.58 2.23 7.50
CA ASN A 106 24.89 2.35 8.13
C ASN A 106 24.85 2.74 9.62
N ILE A 107 23.69 3.14 10.15
CA ILE A 107 23.59 3.72 11.50
C ILE A 107 22.65 2.97 12.44
N TRP A 108 21.72 2.16 11.92
CA TRP A 108 20.66 1.56 12.73
C TRP A 108 21.18 0.70 13.88
N GLN A 109 22.33 0.02 13.72
CA GLN A 109 22.90 -0.82 14.78
C GLN A 109 23.32 -0.02 16.02
N ASN A 110 23.62 1.27 15.84
CA ASN A 110 24.08 2.17 16.89
C ASN A 110 22.93 2.86 17.62
N PHE A 111 21.67 2.63 17.21
CA PHE A 111 20.52 3.22 17.89
C PHE A 111 20.44 2.74 19.34
N SER A 112 20.09 3.68 20.22
CA SER A 112 19.91 3.46 21.65
C SER A 112 18.70 2.57 21.91
N ASP A 113 17.60 2.78 21.18
CA ASP A 113 16.37 2.00 21.33
C ASP A 113 16.48 0.59 20.70
N PRO A 114 16.44 -0.49 21.50
CA PRO A 114 16.48 -1.86 20.99
C PRO A 114 15.26 -2.26 20.15
N GLN A 115 14.09 -1.64 20.37
CA GLN A 115 12.90 -1.91 19.57
C GLN A 115 13.01 -1.25 18.20
N LEU A 116 13.41 0.03 18.16
CA LEU A 116 13.65 0.74 16.90
C LEU A 116 14.68 0.02 16.02
N LYS A 117 15.75 -0.53 16.62
CA LYS A 117 16.72 -1.38 15.91
C LYS A 117 16.05 -2.56 15.20
N LYS A 118 15.20 -3.29 15.90
CA LYS A 118 14.48 -4.44 15.33
C LYS A 118 13.55 -4.01 14.21
N ILE A 119 12.80 -2.92 14.40
CA ILE A 119 11.87 -2.40 13.38
C ILE A 119 12.64 -1.99 12.11
N ILE A 120 13.64 -1.12 12.25
CA ILE A 120 14.40 -0.61 11.10
C ILE A 120 15.18 -1.71 10.38
N SER A 121 15.76 -2.66 11.12
CA SER A 121 16.41 -3.83 10.51
C SER A 121 15.42 -4.72 9.73
N SER A 122 14.18 -4.85 10.22
CA SER A 122 13.14 -5.66 9.58
C SER A 122 12.62 -5.00 8.30
N ILE A 123 12.37 -3.68 8.32
CA ILE A 123 11.90 -2.93 7.15
C ILE A 123 12.91 -3.04 5.99
N GLN A 124 14.21 -3.11 6.28
CA GLN A 124 15.25 -3.29 5.27
C GLN A 124 15.21 -4.67 4.57
N ILE A 125 14.43 -5.64 5.04
CA ILE A 125 14.34 -6.97 4.41
C ILE A 125 13.23 -6.95 3.36
N LEU A 126 13.60 -6.82 2.09
CA LEU A 126 12.63 -6.72 0.98
C LEU A 126 11.98 -8.06 0.60
N GLY A 127 12.67 -9.19 0.82
CA GLY A 127 12.18 -10.50 0.36
C GLY A 127 11.87 -10.54 -1.15
N PRO A 128 10.72 -11.10 -1.57
CA PRO A 128 10.30 -11.16 -2.99
C PRO A 128 10.17 -9.79 -3.67
N SER A 129 9.94 -8.72 -2.89
CA SER A 129 9.86 -7.35 -3.40
C SER A 129 11.16 -6.83 -3.98
N ASN A 130 12.27 -7.58 -3.87
CA ASN A 130 13.51 -7.29 -4.57
C ASN A 130 13.51 -7.71 -6.05
N LEU A 131 12.53 -8.50 -6.50
CA LEU A 131 12.41 -8.93 -7.90
C LEU A 131 11.91 -7.77 -8.79
N PRO A 132 12.21 -7.74 -10.10
CA PRO A 132 11.52 -6.84 -11.03
C PRO A 132 10.00 -7.06 -11.02
N VAL A 133 9.22 -5.99 -11.22
CA VAL A 133 7.73 -6.02 -11.15
C VAL A 133 7.12 -7.17 -11.97
N LYS A 134 7.56 -7.36 -13.22
CA LYS A 134 7.08 -8.46 -14.07
C LYS A 134 7.31 -9.85 -13.45
N LYS A 135 8.45 -10.05 -12.76
CA LYS A 135 8.74 -11.31 -12.06
C LYS A 135 7.89 -11.47 -10.79
N ARG A 136 7.59 -10.38 -10.08
CA ARG A 136 6.68 -10.40 -8.92
C ARG A 136 5.29 -10.87 -9.31
N GLU A 137 4.77 -10.34 -10.41
CA GLU A 137 3.47 -10.74 -10.97
C GLU A 137 3.47 -12.22 -11.39
N GLN A 138 4.49 -12.66 -12.13
CA GLN A 138 4.65 -14.06 -12.52
C GLN A 138 4.66 -15.00 -11.32
N VAL A 139 5.42 -14.67 -10.27
CA VAL A 139 5.47 -15.47 -9.03
C VAL A 139 4.10 -15.51 -8.36
N ARG A 140 3.41 -14.36 -8.25
CA ARG A 140 2.08 -14.29 -7.64
C ARG A 140 1.06 -15.16 -8.37
N ILE A 141 1.04 -15.10 -9.70
CA ILE A 141 0.14 -15.93 -10.53
C ILE A 141 0.49 -17.41 -10.37
N SER A 142 1.79 -17.77 -10.42
CA SER A 142 2.23 -19.16 -10.29
C SER A 142 1.84 -19.76 -8.93
N ILE A 143 1.99 -19.00 -7.84
CA ILE A 143 1.58 -19.42 -6.49
C ILE A 143 0.07 -19.68 -6.45
N LEU A 144 -0.71 -18.81 -7.08
CA LEU A 144 -2.16 -18.94 -7.13
C LEU A 144 -2.59 -20.20 -7.88
N GLU A 145 -1.99 -20.47 -9.03
CA GLU A 145 -2.28 -21.68 -9.82
C GLU A 145 -1.96 -22.96 -9.05
N ILE A 146 -0.80 -22.99 -8.38
CA ILE A 146 -0.38 -24.13 -7.55
C ILE A 146 -1.40 -24.36 -6.42
N TRP A 147 -1.82 -23.29 -5.75
CA TRP A 147 -2.78 -23.36 -4.64
C TRP A 147 -4.18 -23.78 -5.09
N VAL A 148 -4.69 -23.25 -6.20
CA VAL A 148 -6.00 -23.65 -6.75
C VAL A 148 -5.97 -25.13 -7.16
N ASN A 149 -4.91 -25.56 -7.83
CA ASN A 149 -4.75 -26.96 -8.25
C ASN A 149 -4.69 -27.93 -7.06
N SER A 150 -4.01 -27.55 -5.99
CA SER A 150 -3.96 -28.36 -4.78
C SER A 150 -5.33 -28.47 -4.11
N GLU A 151 -6.10 -27.38 -4.04
CA GLU A 151 -7.43 -27.43 -3.41
C GLU A 151 -8.47 -28.20 -4.22
N VAL A 152 -8.45 -28.07 -5.55
CA VAL A 152 -9.30 -28.88 -6.42
C VAL A 152 -8.97 -30.38 -6.26
N SER A 153 -7.68 -30.72 -6.18
CA SER A 153 -7.22 -32.09 -5.94
C SER A 153 -7.69 -32.62 -4.58
N MET A 154 -7.57 -31.82 -3.52
CA MET A 154 -7.99 -32.19 -2.17
C MET A 154 -9.51 -32.38 -2.07
N ARG A 155 -10.31 -31.52 -2.70
CA ARG A 155 -11.77 -31.67 -2.72
C ARG A 155 -12.21 -32.92 -3.49
N LYS A 156 -11.58 -33.25 -4.62
CA LYS A 156 -11.87 -34.48 -5.39
C LYS A 156 -11.55 -35.77 -4.64
N LYS A 157 -10.64 -35.75 -3.67
CA LYS A 157 -10.29 -36.94 -2.85
C LYS A 157 -11.21 -37.15 -1.64
N ARG A 158 -12.02 -36.15 -1.27
CA ARG A 158 -12.94 -36.24 -0.12
C ARG A 158 -14.33 -36.77 -0.48
N PHE A 159 -14.59 -36.99 -1.77
CA PHE A 159 -15.84 -37.53 -2.31
C PHE A 159 -15.51 -38.66 -3.29
#